data_AF-A0A3B9ISE3-F1
#
_entry.id   AF-A0A3B9ISE3-F1
#
_cell.length_a   1.000
_cell.length_b   1.000
_cell.length_c   1.000
_cell.angle_alpha   90.00
_cell.angle_beta   90.00
_cell.angle_gamma   90.00
#
_symmetry.space_group_name_H-M   'P 1'
#
loop_
_entity.id
_entity.type
_entity.pdbx_description
1 polymer ?
#
loop_
_entity_poly.entity_id
_entity_poly.type
_entity_poly.pdbx_seq_one_letter_code
_entity_poly.pdbx_strand_id
1 'polypeptide(L)' 'AMIDRARHTEDAEARRQAQRRVEVMIPIVKGWSTDLGFELASTGVQIHGGMGYVEETGAAQHLRDARICLIYEGTNG' A
#
# COMPACT_ATOMS: atom_id res chain seq x y z
N ALA A 1 -14.43 7.40 4.85
CA ALA A 1 -15.01 8.53 5.61
C ALA A 1 -14.42 9.89 5.22
N MET A 2 -13.10 10.14 5.35
CA MET A 2 -12.56 11.50 5.08
C MET A 2 -12.47 11.86 3.60
N ILE A 3 -12.11 10.92 2.71
CA ILE A 3 -12.15 11.16 1.24
C ILE A 3 -13.56 11.51 0.79
N ASP A 4 -14.54 10.75 1.28
CA ASP A 4 -15.96 10.96 1.01
C ASP A 4 -16.42 12.35 1.47
N ARG A 5 -16.11 12.73 2.72
CA ARG A 5 -16.38 14.09 3.24
C ARG A 5 -15.69 15.18 2.43
N ALA A 6 -14.43 15.00 2.03
CA ALA A 6 -13.69 15.98 1.23
C ALA A 6 -14.32 16.21 -0.15
N ARG A 7 -15.03 15.22 -0.70
CA ARG A 7 -15.65 15.29 -2.02
C ARG A 7 -17.12 15.72 -2.00
N HIS A 8 -17.86 15.36 -0.95
CA HIS A 8 -19.34 15.38 -1.01
C HIS A 8 -20.02 16.26 0.05
N THR A 9 -19.32 16.75 1.08
CA THR A 9 -19.95 17.66 2.06
C THR A 9 -20.24 19.03 1.44
N GLU A 10 -21.34 19.68 1.81
CA GLU A 10 -21.69 21.05 1.39
C GLU A 10 -20.96 22.13 2.23
N ASP A 11 -20.67 21.83 3.50
CA ASP A 11 -19.93 22.72 4.40
C ASP A 11 -18.47 22.90 3.96
N ALA A 12 -18.12 24.13 3.58
CA ALA A 12 -16.80 24.50 3.08
C ALA A 12 -15.67 24.30 4.11
N GLU A 13 -15.90 24.53 5.41
CA GLU A 13 -14.88 24.34 6.43
C GLU A 13 -14.66 22.85 6.70
N ALA A 14 -15.75 22.08 6.82
CA ALA A 14 -15.65 20.63 6.94
C ALA A 14 -14.92 20.01 5.73
N ARG A 15 -15.18 20.51 4.51
CA ARG A 15 -14.49 20.07 3.29
C ARG A 15 -12.98 20.32 3.38
N ARG A 16 -12.57 21.53 3.77
CA ARG A 16 -11.15 21.89 3.94
C ARG A 16 -10.45 21.01 4.98
N GLN A 17 -11.09 20.77 6.12
CA GLN A 17 -10.52 19.92 7.17
C GLN A 17 -10.35 18.47 6.71
N ALA A 18 -11.35 17.92 6.03
CA ALA A 18 -11.28 16.57 5.49
C ALA A 18 -10.18 16.44 4.42
N GLN A 19 -10.08 17.42 3.52
CA GLN A 19 -9.08 17.46 2.46
C GLN A 19 -7.65 17.49 3.03
N ARG A 20 -7.35 18.37 4.00
CA ARG A 20 -6.03 18.41 4.68
C ARG A 20 -5.67 17.07 5.31
N ARG A 21 -6.65 16.38 5.89
CA ARG A 21 -6.41 15.06 6.51
C ARG A 21 -6.12 13.99 5.46
N VAL A 22 -6.80 14.03 4.32
CA VAL A 22 -6.55 13.11 3.20
C VAL A 22 -5.15 13.31 2.64
N GLU A 23 -4.73 14.56 2.43
CA GLU A 23 -3.39 14.89 1.90
C GLU A 23 -2.26 14.33 2.75
N VAL A 24 -2.39 14.37 4.09
CA VAL A 24 -1.41 13.75 4.99
C VAL A 24 -1.51 12.21 4.98
N MET A 25 -2.72 11.66 4.92
CA MET A 25 -2.92 10.21 5.03
C MET A 25 -2.54 9.44 3.76
N ILE A 26 -2.70 10.01 2.56
CA ILE A 26 -2.37 9.34 1.30
C ILE A 26 -0.92 8.80 1.28
N PRO A 27 0.13 9.62 1.50
CA PRO A 27 1.50 9.13 1.46
C PRO A 27 1.81 8.15 2.61
N ILE A 28 1.20 8.34 3.79
CA ILE A 28 1.37 7.42 4.93
C ILE A 28 0.81 6.03 4.59
N VAL A 29 -0.42 5.98 4.07
CA VAL A 29 -1.06 4.72 3.68
C VAL A 29 -0.29 4.07 2.55
N LYS A 30 0.14 4.84 1.55
CA LYS A 30 0.96 4.33 0.44
C LYS A 30 2.24 3.69 0.97
N GLY A 31 3.04 4.42 1.74
CA GLY A 31 4.31 3.94 2.26
C GLY A 31 4.11 2.67 3.10
N TRP A 32 3.30 2.78 4.15
CA TRP A 32 3.09 1.69 5.09
C TRP A 32 2.49 0.43 4.45
N SER A 33 1.45 0.57 3.61
CA SER A 33 0.80 -0.60 3.00
C SER A 33 1.70 -1.30 1.99
N THR A 34 2.54 -0.55 1.26
CA THR A 34 3.43 -1.15 0.26
C THR A 34 4.66 -1.80 0.90
N ASP A 35 5.24 -1.18 1.95
CA ASP A 35 6.29 -1.81 2.77
C ASP A 35 5.80 -3.11 3.39
N LEU A 36 4.65 -3.05 4.07
CA LEU A 36 4.06 -4.23 4.71
C LEU A 36 3.70 -5.31 3.68
N GLY A 37 3.14 -4.93 2.53
CA GLY A 37 2.80 -5.88 1.46
C GLY A 37 4.03 -6.65 0.95
N PHE A 38 5.17 -5.97 0.81
CA PHE A 38 6.42 -6.62 0.43
C PHE A 38 6.95 -7.57 1.52
N GLU A 39 6.93 -7.16 2.79
CA GLU A 39 7.33 -8.00 3.92
C GLU A 39 6.47 -9.27 4.06
N LEU A 40 5.15 -9.11 3.89
CA LEU A 40 4.21 -10.24 3.94
C LEU A 40 4.44 -11.20 2.77
N ALA A 41 4.67 -10.70 1.56
CA ALA A 41 5.01 -11.55 0.41
C ALA A 41 6.31 -12.32 0.65
N SER A 42 7.32 -11.68 1.25
CA SER A 42 8.58 -12.32 1.63
C SER A 42 8.37 -13.41 2.69
N THR A 43 7.50 -13.17 3.67
CA THR A 43 7.12 -14.16 4.67
C THR A 43 6.37 -15.32 4.03
N GLY A 44 5.52 -15.05 3.04
CA GLY A 44 4.84 -16.05 2.23
C GLY A 44 5.80 -17.01 1.53
N VAL A 45 6.89 -16.50 0.94
CA VAL A 45 7.96 -17.34 0.38
C VAL A 45 8.58 -18.23 1.47
N GLN A 46 8.91 -17.66 2.62
CA GLN A 46 9.54 -18.40 3.73
C GLN A 46 8.66 -19.56 4.26
N ILE A 47 7.34 -19.36 4.33
CA ILE A 47 6.38 -20.39 4.78
C ILE A 47 6.44 -21.65 3.90
N HIS A 48 6.67 -21.48 2.60
CA HIS A 48 6.77 -22.59 1.64
C HIS A 48 8.16 -23.25 1.62
N GLY A 49 9.13 -22.75 2.40
CA GLY A 49 10.50 -23.25 2.41
C GLY A 49 11.16 -23.19 1.03
N GLY A 50 11.87 -24.24 0.63
CA GLY A 50 12.51 -24.31 -0.69
C GLY A 50 11.52 -24.20 -1.86
N MET A 51 10.30 -24.71 -1.68
CA MET A 51 9.25 -24.61 -2.71
C MET A 51 8.78 -23.17 -2.91
N GLY A 52 8.98 -22.27 -1.94
CA GLY A 52 8.68 -20.85 -2.08
C GLY A 52 9.48 -20.15 -3.18
N TYR A 53 10.63 -20.72 -3.57
CA TYR A 53 11.47 -20.25 -4.67
C TYR A 53 11.13 -20.91 -6.02
N VAL A 54 10.28 -21.93 -6.03
CA VAL A 54 9.85 -22.64 -7.23
C VAL A 54 8.62 -21.91 -7.81
N GLU A 55 8.72 -21.48 -9.07
CA GLU A 55 7.71 -20.61 -9.72
C GLU A 55 6.32 -21.26 -9.76
N GLU A 56 6.23 -22.59 -9.90
CA GLU A 56 4.97 -23.33 -9.90
C GLU A 56 4.19 -23.22 -8.57
N THR A 57 4.86 -22.86 -7.48
CA THR A 57 4.23 -22.60 -6.17
C THR A 57 3.56 -21.22 -6.13
N GLY A 58 3.92 -20.31 -7.03
CA GLY A 58 3.35 -18.95 -7.14
C GLY A 58 3.82 -17.94 -6.08
N ALA A 59 4.41 -18.38 -4.97
CA ALA A 59 4.85 -17.49 -3.88
C ALA A 59 5.91 -16.46 -4.35
N ALA A 60 6.87 -16.88 -5.17
CA ALA A 60 7.91 -16.01 -5.73
C ALA A 60 7.33 -14.90 -6.61
N GLN A 61 6.24 -15.18 -7.33
CA GLN A 61 5.58 -14.18 -8.16
C GLN A 61 5.02 -13.03 -7.31
N HIS A 62 4.34 -13.32 -6.20
CA HIS A 62 3.81 -12.28 -5.32
C HIS A 62 4.89 -11.38 -4.74
N LEU A 63 6.06 -11.92 -4.40
CA LEU A 63 7.19 -11.13 -3.93
C LEU A 63 7.72 -10.18 -5.02
N ARG A 64 7.84 -10.67 -6.27
CA ARG A 64 8.26 -9.85 -7.41
C ARG A 64 7.23 -8.76 -7.73
N ASP A 65 5.95 -9.09 -7.74
CA ASP A 65 4.86 -8.16 -8.03
C ASP A 65 4.73 -7.08 -6.95
N ALA A 66 4.91 -7.42 -5.67
CA ALA A 66 4.85 -6.45 -4.56
C ALA A 66 5.98 -5.40 -4.60
N ARG A 67 7.14 -5.73 -5.20
CA ARG A 67 8.33 -4.87 -5.21
C ARG A 67 8.09 -3.54 -5.91
N ILE A 68 7.30 -3.53 -6.98
CA ILE A 68 7.09 -2.30 -7.77
C ILE A 68 6.32 -1.23 -7.00
N CYS A 69 5.47 -1.64 -6.06
CA CYS A 69 4.64 -0.75 -5.26
C CYS A 69 5.46 0.18 -4.35
N LEU A 70 6.70 -0.21 -4.01
CA LEU A 70 7.64 0.60 -3.23
C LEU A 70 8.23 1.78 -4.03
N ILE A 71 8.18 1.69 -5.37
CA ILE A 71 8.94 2.56 -6.28
C ILE A 71 8.01 3.51 -7.05
N TYR A 72 6.91 2.99 -7.61
CA TYR A 72 6.00 3.81 -8.42
C TYR A 72 5.16 4.78 -7.58
N GLU A 73 4.74 5.86 -8.24
CA GLU A 73 3.93 6.96 -7.67
C GLU A 73 4.60 7.67 -6.47
N GLY A 74 5.94 7.70 -6.46
CA GLY A 74 6.77 8.25 -5.39
C GLY A 74 7.41 7.17 -4.55
N THR A 75 8.72 7.24 -4.31
CA THR A 75 9.45 6.24 -3.50
C THR A 75 9.03 6.31 -2.04
N ASN A 76 9.10 5.18 -1.31
CA ASN A 76 8.81 5.15 0.12
C ASN A 76 9.88 5.84 1.01
N GLY A 77 11.03 6.22 0.43
CA GLY A 77 12.10 6.99 1.06
C GLY A 77 12.30 8.33 0.39
#